data_AF-A0A6A3QZF8-F1
#
_entry.id   AF-A0A6A3QZF8-F1
#
_cell.length_a   1.000
_cell.length_b   1.000
_cell.length_c   1.000
_cell.angle_alpha   90.00
_cell.angle_beta   90.00
_cell.angle_gamma   90.00
#
_symmetry.space_group_name_H-M   'P 1'
#
loop_
_entity.id
_entity.type
_entity.pdbx_description
1 polymer ?
#
loop_
_entity_poly.entity_id
_entity_poly.type
_entity_poly.pdbx_seq_one_letter_code
_entity_poly.pdbx_strand_id
1 'polypeptide(L)'
;MTSEAHQVLSFWFDGDQAETHRCKWFPSDGSDAQQATDAQVTQQFGALLARAEARELESWRDKGPDACVALVLLLDQFSRHVYRDRNVAANVEQLKRNDTHALTIVEQSLLPKRWHETLPVPRFVFALMPLRHSPTPERLNDVLAAIEARRQLQEQHGDLLEKFRRTTTGRLQHLRGGPQTTTTGISEDDILESAFMETDESDMHRNRLYRVMDEYLTQMKAREHSHLAVSLSGGVDSMVVAYLMHKLSDKHGGFKVVAVHLDYGNRPESGAECGYVRRWCERFGMIFHVRRIDEVKRATTRRDDYERVSREIRYTTYAEVMEKYAIPGMCFGHHRGDVQENVISNMMKGLSLLNLNGMAASSIVNGVRIWRPLLDFDKDVIFEYAHRYGIPYFKDTTPKWSTRGKLRNHLVPLLRDMYGDGFLNNLSALGAESTQCAELVDSQVLAPIMKSVGQSEVAVWVDCGLLTDQPFFVWKEVFRQVCHSIMGNSMVREKPLHELIQKLERLEAGPVGKAKHKNKDAEVGSWVTLKKGNRSFLTKDKQLIIFRDRFFPRKAYAAAITPIVA
;
A
#
# COMPACT_ATOMS: atom_id res chain seq x y z
N MET A 1 -42.88 1.82 19.15
CA MET A 1 -43.40 0.48 18.77
C MET A 1 -44.82 0.33 19.32
N THR A 2 -45.66 -0.51 18.73
CA THR A 2 -46.88 -0.97 19.42
C THR A 2 -46.48 -1.87 20.58
N SER A 3 -47.25 -1.88 21.68
CA SER A 3 -46.99 -2.74 22.85
C SER A 3 -46.85 -4.22 22.45
N GLU A 4 -47.67 -4.66 21.49
CA GLU A 4 -47.71 -6.05 21.02
C GLU A 4 -46.44 -6.46 20.24
N ALA A 5 -45.90 -5.58 19.38
CA ALA A 5 -44.67 -5.88 18.64
C ALA A 5 -43.47 -6.05 19.58
N HIS A 6 -43.43 -5.25 20.65
CA HIS A 6 -42.40 -5.38 21.68
C HIS A 6 -42.53 -6.70 22.44
N GLN A 7 -43.74 -7.13 22.79
CA GLN A 7 -43.98 -8.41 23.47
C GLN A 7 -43.51 -9.61 22.64
N VAL A 8 -43.74 -9.60 21.32
CA VAL A 8 -43.25 -10.65 20.41
C VAL A 8 -41.72 -10.72 20.43
N LEU A 9 -41.05 -9.57 20.28
CA LEU A 9 -39.59 -9.51 20.27
C LEU A 9 -39.00 -9.91 21.62
N SER A 10 -39.56 -9.43 22.72
CA SER A 10 -39.10 -9.75 24.07
C SER A 10 -39.26 -11.23 24.38
N PHE A 11 -40.40 -11.83 24.03
CA PHE A 11 -40.60 -13.26 24.21
C PHE A 11 -39.57 -14.10 23.44
N TRP A 12 -39.25 -13.69 22.21
CA TRP A 12 -38.39 -14.48 21.33
C TRP A 12 -36.89 -14.27 21.54
N PHE A 13 -36.47 -13.08 22.01
CA PHE A 13 -35.05 -12.70 22.07
C PHE A 13 -34.51 -12.38 23.47
N ASP A 14 -35.36 -12.07 24.45
CA ASP A 14 -34.87 -11.74 25.79
C ASP A 14 -34.52 -13.02 26.57
N GLY A 15 -33.50 -12.92 27.42
CA GLY A 15 -32.96 -14.03 28.21
C GLY A 15 -31.55 -14.44 27.78
N ASP A 16 -31.09 -15.58 28.30
CA ASP A 16 -29.82 -16.17 27.89
C ASP A 16 -29.93 -16.74 26.46
N GLN A 17 -29.01 -16.33 25.58
CA GLN A 17 -29.09 -16.73 24.17
C GLN A 17 -28.80 -18.21 23.95
N ALA A 18 -27.96 -18.85 24.78
CA ALA A 18 -27.66 -20.27 24.64
C ALA A 18 -28.85 -21.13 25.09
N GLU A 19 -29.54 -20.71 26.14
CA GLU A 19 -30.80 -21.31 26.58
C GLU A 19 -31.92 -21.09 25.56
N THR A 20 -32.08 -19.87 25.07
CA THR A 20 -33.07 -19.52 24.03
C THR A 20 -32.84 -20.32 22.75
N HIS A 21 -31.58 -20.52 22.36
CA HIS A 21 -31.22 -21.34 21.20
C HIS A 21 -31.69 -22.80 21.37
N ARG A 22 -31.46 -23.40 22.54
CA ARG A 22 -31.79 -24.81 22.81
C ARG A 22 -33.28 -25.05 23.06
N CYS A 23 -33.98 -24.08 23.63
CA CYS A 23 -35.37 -24.27 24.05
C CYS A 23 -36.38 -23.70 23.05
N LYS A 24 -36.09 -22.53 22.45
CA LYS A 24 -37.06 -21.81 21.60
C LYS A 24 -36.72 -21.85 20.11
N TRP A 25 -35.47 -21.50 19.75
CA TRP A 25 -35.11 -21.29 18.34
C TRP A 25 -34.89 -22.59 17.57
N PHE A 26 -34.14 -23.53 18.16
CA PHE A 26 -33.80 -24.80 17.52
C PHE A 26 -33.82 -25.96 18.53
N PRO A 27 -34.98 -26.24 19.17
CA PRO A 27 -35.10 -27.38 20.06
C PRO A 27 -35.05 -28.70 19.29
N SER A 28 -34.60 -29.77 19.94
CA SER A 28 -34.64 -31.11 19.36
C SER A 28 -36.09 -31.55 19.13
N ASP A 29 -36.36 -32.15 17.97
CA ASP A 29 -37.70 -32.61 17.62
C ASP A 29 -38.24 -33.62 18.62
N GLY A 30 -39.47 -33.40 19.09
CA GLY A 30 -40.16 -34.22 20.09
C GLY A 30 -39.76 -33.96 21.54
N SER A 31 -38.81 -33.07 21.82
CA SER A 31 -38.37 -32.77 23.19
C SER A 31 -39.42 -32.05 24.04
N ASP A 32 -39.35 -32.21 25.37
CA ASP A 32 -40.23 -31.50 26.31
C ASP A 32 -40.11 -29.97 26.17
N ALA A 33 -38.91 -29.47 25.86
CA ALA A 33 -38.66 -28.05 25.61
C ALA A 33 -39.38 -27.55 24.35
N GLN A 34 -39.42 -28.38 23.30
CA GLN A 34 -40.16 -28.09 22.07
C GLN A 34 -41.67 -28.01 22.36
N GLN A 35 -42.22 -29.02 23.04
CA GLN A 35 -43.65 -29.09 23.38
C GLN A 35 -44.09 -27.95 24.31
N ALA A 36 -43.27 -27.60 25.31
CA ALA A 36 -43.53 -26.49 26.21
C ALA A 36 -43.55 -25.15 25.46
N THR A 37 -42.61 -24.95 24.53
CA THR A 37 -42.57 -23.73 23.71
C THR A 37 -43.77 -23.66 22.77
N ASP A 38 -44.18 -24.77 22.16
CA ASP A 38 -45.37 -24.83 21.29
C ASP A 38 -46.64 -24.43 22.05
N ALA A 39 -46.83 -24.99 23.24
CA ALA A 39 -47.95 -24.65 24.12
C ALA A 39 -47.93 -23.17 24.51
N GLN A 40 -46.75 -22.65 24.88
CA GLN A 40 -46.61 -21.26 25.30
C GLN A 40 -46.85 -20.28 24.15
N VAL A 41 -46.31 -20.54 22.96
CA VAL A 41 -46.53 -19.71 21.76
C VAL A 41 -48.01 -19.72 21.37
N THR A 42 -48.63 -20.90 21.37
CA THR A 42 -50.05 -21.05 21.03
C THR A 42 -50.93 -20.29 22.02
N GLN A 43 -50.67 -20.43 23.32
CA GLN A 43 -51.46 -19.79 24.37
C GLN A 43 -51.29 -18.26 24.38
N GLN A 44 -50.06 -17.75 24.26
CA GLN A 44 -49.79 -16.32 24.42
C GLN A 44 -49.96 -15.52 23.12
N PHE A 45 -49.67 -16.12 21.97
CA PHE A 45 -49.59 -15.40 20.69
C PHE A 45 -50.53 -15.94 19.61
N GLY A 46 -51.28 -17.03 19.84
CA GLY A 46 -52.20 -17.58 18.85
C GLY A 46 -53.23 -16.57 18.33
N ALA A 47 -53.81 -15.76 19.21
CA ALA A 47 -54.74 -14.69 18.81
C ALA A 47 -54.05 -13.56 18.01
N LEU A 48 -52.80 -13.24 18.34
CA LEU A 48 -52.03 -12.22 17.63
C LEU A 48 -51.57 -12.72 16.25
N LEU A 49 -51.22 -14.00 16.14
CA LEU A 49 -50.95 -14.67 14.88
C LEU A 49 -52.18 -14.63 13.97
N ALA A 50 -53.36 -15.00 14.47
CA ALA A 50 -54.59 -14.95 13.67
C ALA A 50 -54.87 -13.54 13.09
N ARG A 51 -54.58 -12.48 13.85
CA ARG A 51 -54.67 -11.08 13.37
C ARG A 51 -53.61 -10.74 12.31
N ALA A 52 -52.40 -11.28 12.44
CA ALA A 52 -51.35 -11.16 11.41
C ALA A 52 -51.77 -11.85 10.11
N GLU A 53 -52.34 -13.05 10.20
CA GLU A 53 -52.86 -13.84 9.08
C GLU A 53 -54.05 -13.16 8.38
N ALA A 54 -54.91 -12.50 9.16
CA ALA A 54 -55.99 -11.64 8.65
C ALA A 54 -55.50 -10.29 8.10
N ARG A 55 -54.19 -10.02 8.11
CA ARG A 55 -53.54 -8.78 7.67
C ARG A 55 -53.93 -7.52 8.45
N GLU A 56 -54.48 -7.67 9.65
CA GLU A 56 -54.81 -6.54 10.53
C GLU A 56 -53.56 -5.82 11.05
N LEU A 57 -52.43 -6.52 11.08
CA LEU A 57 -51.13 -6.00 11.53
C LEU A 57 -50.23 -5.48 10.40
N GLU A 58 -50.73 -5.38 9.16
CA GLU A 58 -49.92 -5.05 7.98
C GLU A 58 -49.13 -3.73 8.13
N SER A 59 -49.69 -2.76 8.85
CA SER A 59 -49.02 -1.49 9.16
C SER A 59 -47.66 -1.64 9.86
N TRP A 60 -47.39 -2.78 10.51
CA TRP A 60 -46.12 -3.04 11.20
C TRP A 60 -44.95 -3.17 10.24
N ARG A 61 -45.18 -3.65 9.00
CA ARG A 61 -44.13 -3.81 7.99
C ARG A 61 -43.47 -2.48 7.60
N ASP A 62 -44.16 -1.37 7.79
CA ASP A 62 -43.71 -0.03 7.40
C ASP A 62 -43.38 0.89 8.58
N LYS A 63 -43.68 0.46 9.82
CA LYS A 63 -43.56 1.29 11.02
C LYS A 63 -42.13 1.42 11.57
N GLY A 64 -41.26 0.46 11.26
CA GLY A 64 -39.85 0.45 11.69
C GLY A 64 -39.27 -0.96 11.72
N PRO A 65 -37.93 -1.09 11.90
CA PRO A 65 -37.22 -2.36 11.82
C PRO A 65 -37.77 -3.41 12.81
N ASP A 66 -38.01 -3.02 14.05
CA ASP A 66 -38.47 -3.92 15.10
C ASP A 66 -39.92 -4.40 14.88
N ALA A 67 -40.82 -3.51 14.47
CA ALA A 67 -42.21 -3.89 14.17
C ALA A 67 -42.28 -4.81 12.95
N CYS A 68 -41.44 -4.57 11.95
CA CYS A 68 -41.31 -5.40 10.76
C CYS A 68 -40.84 -6.82 11.13
N VAL A 69 -39.79 -6.94 11.96
CA VAL A 69 -39.25 -8.23 12.42
C VAL A 69 -40.27 -8.97 13.28
N ALA A 70 -41.01 -8.27 14.16
CA ALA A 70 -42.07 -8.88 14.96
C ALA A 70 -43.17 -9.51 14.08
N LEU A 71 -43.57 -8.81 13.01
CA LEU A 71 -44.54 -9.35 12.05
C LEU A 71 -43.99 -10.56 11.30
N VAL A 72 -42.71 -10.52 10.88
CA VAL A 72 -42.02 -11.66 10.28
C VAL A 72 -41.97 -12.85 11.23
N LEU A 73 -41.66 -12.65 12.52
CA LEU A 73 -41.62 -13.74 13.50
C LEU A 73 -42.98 -14.42 13.70
N LEU A 74 -44.07 -13.64 13.75
CA LEU A 74 -45.42 -14.21 13.86
C LEU A 74 -45.70 -15.14 12.68
N LEU A 75 -45.52 -14.64 11.46
CA LEU A 75 -45.85 -15.35 10.23
C LEU A 75 -44.87 -16.50 9.93
N ASP A 76 -43.58 -16.37 10.24
CA ASP A 76 -42.57 -17.37 9.88
C ASP A 76 -42.24 -18.35 11.00
N GLN A 77 -42.01 -17.88 12.23
CA GLN A 77 -41.57 -18.73 13.33
C GLN A 77 -42.74 -19.23 14.18
N PHE A 78 -43.60 -18.33 14.67
CA PHE A 78 -44.66 -18.70 15.61
C PHE A 78 -45.72 -19.57 14.92
N SER A 79 -46.03 -19.30 13.65
CA SER A 79 -46.89 -20.15 12.85
C SER A 79 -46.42 -21.60 12.83
N ARG A 80 -45.10 -21.87 12.81
CA ARG A 80 -44.53 -23.23 12.82
C ARG A 80 -44.70 -23.93 14.16
N HIS A 81 -44.76 -23.18 15.26
CA HIS A 81 -45.09 -23.71 16.59
C HIS A 81 -46.59 -24.03 16.70
N VAL A 82 -47.46 -23.14 16.20
CA VAL A 82 -48.92 -23.31 16.25
C VAL A 82 -49.40 -24.43 15.32
N TYR A 83 -48.86 -24.50 14.10
CA TYR A 83 -49.27 -25.44 13.05
C TYR A 83 -48.26 -26.59 12.87
N ARG A 84 -47.59 -27.02 13.95
CA ARG A 84 -46.50 -28.01 13.88
C ARG A 84 -46.95 -29.36 13.30
N ASP A 85 -48.15 -29.83 13.63
CA ASP A 85 -48.66 -31.11 13.12
C ASP A 85 -48.88 -31.04 11.60
N ARG A 86 -47.94 -31.64 10.85
CA ARG A 86 -47.92 -31.70 9.39
C ARG A 86 -48.87 -32.74 8.81
N ASN A 87 -49.45 -33.61 9.64
CA ASN A 87 -50.43 -34.60 9.17
C ASN A 87 -51.80 -33.96 8.91
N VAL A 88 -52.04 -32.77 9.47
CA VAL A 88 -53.24 -31.98 9.23
C VAL A 88 -53.04 -31.14 7.97
N ALA A 89 -53.76 -31.47 6.90
CA ALA A 89 -53.64 -30.77 5.60
C ALA A 89 -53.88 -29.25 5.71
N ALA A 90 -54.81 -28.83 6.58
CA ALA A 90 -55.09 -27.41 6.84
C ALA A 90 -53.88 -26.66 7.43
N ASN A 91 -53.12 -27.30 8.33
CA ASN A 91 -51.90 -26.72 8.91
C ASN A 91 -50.82 -26.49 7.85
N VAL A 92 -50.64 -27.46 6.95
CA VAL A 92 -49.67 -27.37 5.86
C VAL A 92 -50.02 -26.23 4.90
N GLU A 93 -51.30 -26.10 4.55
CA GLU A 93 -51.78 -25.03 3.67
C GLU A 93 -51.66 -23.65 4.32
N GLN A 94 -52.01 -23.53 5.60
CA GLN A 94 -51.89 -22.26 6.33
C GLN A 94 -50.43 -21.82 6.45
N LEU A 95 -49.50 -22.75 6.72
CA LEU A 95 -48.07 -22.46 6.76
C LEU A 95 -47.52 -21.96 5.42
N LYS A 96 -47.97 -22.50 4.29
CA LYS A 96 -47.56 -22.00 2.96
C LYS A 96 -48.02 -20.57 2.72
N ARG A 97 -49.23 -20.22 3.17
CA ARG A 97 -49.77 -18.84 3.07
C ARG A 97 -48.94 -17.88 3.92
N ASN A 98 -48.61 -18.31 5.14
CA ASN A 98 -47.81 -17.51 6.06
C ASN A 98 -46.38 -17.32 5.54
N ASP A 99 -45.75 -18.37 4.99
CA ASP A 99 -44.41 -18.30 4.38
C ASP A 99 -44.40 -17.31 3.21
N THR A 100 -45.43 -17.34 2.36
CA THR A 100 -45.58 -16.40 1.24
C THR A 100 -45.73 -14.95 1.72
N HIS A 101 -46.49 -14.74 2.79
CA HIS A 101 -46.71 -13.40 3.36
C HIS A 101 -45.46 -12.86 4.04
N ALA A 102 -44.79 -13.67 4.87
CA ALA A 102 -43.52 -13.31 5.50
C ALA A 102 -42.45 -12.97 4.46
N LEU A 103 -42.35 -13.77 3.40
CA LEU A 103 -41.44 -13.52 2.28
C LEU A 103 -41.72 -12.18 1.60
N THR A 104 -43.00 -11.87 1.34
CA THR A 104 -43.42 -10.60 0.74
C THR A 104 -42.98 -9.41 1.60
N ILE A 105 -43.13 -9.51 2.93
CA ILE A 105 -42.71 -8.46 3.87
C ILE A 105 -41.19 -8.25 3.80
N VAL A 106 -40.42 -9.34 3.77
CA VAL A 106 -38.95 -9.26 3.70
C VAL A 106 -38.51 -8.60 2.38
N GLU A 107 -39.01 -9.08 1.24
CA GLU A 107 -38.61 -8.61 -0.09
C GLU A 107 -39.07 -7.18 -0.38
N GLN A 108 -40.25 -6.76 0.09
CA GLN A 108 -40.83 -5.46 -0.25
C GLN A 108 -40.59 -4.37 0.80
N SER A 109 -40.32 -4.74 2.06
CA SER A 109 -40.18 -3.77 3.16
C SER A 109 -38.80 -3.84 3.82
N LEU A 110 -38.38 -5.01 4.29
CA LEU A 110 -37.15 -5.14 5.11
C LEU A 110 -35.86 -4.90 4.30
N LEU A 111 -35.73 -5.58 3.15
CA LEU A 111 -34.52 -5.49 2.31
C LEU A 111 -34.37 -4.13 1.62
N PRO A 112 -35.40 -3.56 0.94
CA PRO A 112 -35.27 -2.29 0.24
C PRO A 112 -34.95 -1.11 1.17
N LYS A 113 -35.44 -1.16 2.41
CA LYS A 113 -35.15 -0.15 3.45
C LYS A 113 -33.84 -0.39 4.20
N ARG A 114 -33.11 -1.47 3.87
CA ARG A 114 -31.85 -1.89 4.50
C ARG A 114 -31.95 -2.04 6.03
N TRP A 115 -33.14 -2.35 6.54
CA TRP A 115 -33.38 -2.43 7.98
C TRP A 115 -32.60 -3.57 8.63
N HIS A 116 -32.42 -4.68 7.92
CA HIS A 116 -31.64 -5.83 8.36
C HIS A 116 -30.20 -5.48 8.78
N GLU A 117 -29.57 -4.46 8.18
CA GLU A 117 -28.18 -4.07 8.47
C GLU A 117 -28.01 -3.46 9.87
N THR A 118 -29.09 -2.89 10.42
CA THR A 118 -29.09 -2.19 11.72
C THR A 118 -29.55 -3.08 12.88
N LEU A 119 -30.06 -4.27 12.59
CA LEU A 119 -30.62 -5.16 13.61
C LEU A 119 -29.54 -5.84 14.46
N PRO A 120 -29.81 -6.10 15.76
CA PRO A 120 -29.00 -7.03 16.56
C PRO A 120 -28.89 -8.41 15.88
N VAL A 121 -27.78 -9.11 16.10
CA VAL A 121 -27.46 -10.37 15.37
C VAL A 121 -28.58 -11.41 15.42
N PRO A 122 -29.22 -11.71 16.58
CA PRO A 122 -30.34 -12.65 16.60
C PRO A 122 -31.49 -12.17 15.71
N ARG A 123 -31.88 -10.90 15.81
CA ARG A 123 -32.97 -10.34 15.00
C ARG A 123 -32.63 -10.35 13.51
N PHE A 124 -31.39 -10.07 13.14
CA PHE A 124 -30.89 -10.15 11.77
C PHE A 124 -31.08 -11.56 11.19
N VAL A 125 -30.71 -12.60 11.94
CA VAL A 125 -30.84 -14.00 11.51
C VAL A 125 -32.31 -14.34 11.25
N PHE A 126 -33.20 -14.04 12.19
CA PHE A 126 -34.63 -14.35 12.07
C PHE A 126 -35.36 -13.49 11.04
N ALA A 127 -34.92 -12.25 10.81
CA ALA A 127 -35.48 -11.40 9.78
C ALA A 127 -35.24 -11.94 8.35
N LEU A 128 -34.19 -12.76 8.17
CA LEU A 128 -33.85 -13.39 6.89
C LEU A 128 -34.32 -14.85 6.79
N MET A 129 -34.91 -15.43 7.85
CA MET A 129 -35.39 -16.83 7.82
C MET A 129 -36.43 -17.13 6.73
N PRO A 130 -37.37 -16.23 6.38
CA PRO A 130 -38.31 -16.49 5.28
C PRO A 130 -37.63 -16.79 3.94
N LEU A 131 -36.49 -16.16 3.65
CA LEU A 131 -35.70 -16.40 2.43
C LEU A 131 -35.09 -17.81 2.41
N ARG A 132 -34.76 -18.36 3.58
CA ARG A 132 -34.26 -19.75 3.73
C ARG A 132 -35.39 -20.77 3.64
N HIS A 133 -36.57 -20.44 4.16
CA HIS A 133 -37.73 -21.32 4.10
C HIS A 133 -38.40 -21.38 2.72
N SER A 134 -38.19 -20.37 1.87
CA SER A 134 -38.62 -20.33 0.46
C SER A 134 -37.43 -20.20 -0.52
N PRO A 135 -36.54 -21.21 -0.57
CA PRO A 135 -35.22 -21.07 -1.20
C PRO A 135 -35.30 -20.99 -2.73
N THR A 136 -34.61 -19.99 -3.29
CA THR A 136 -34.13 -19.99 -4.69
C THR A 136 -32.62 -19.69 -4.67
N PRO A 137 -31.85 -20.01 -5.73
CA PRO A 137 -30.44 -19.68 -5.79
C PRO A 137 -30.15 -18.20 -5.50
N GLU A 138 -30.98 -17.30 -6.01
CA GLU A 138 -30.87 -15.86 -5.81
C GLU A 138 -31.05 -15.49 -4.33
N ARG A 139 -32.12 -15.97 -3.70
CA ARG A 139 -32.40 -15.68 -2.28
C ARG A 139 -31.34 -16.22 -1.35
N LEU A 140 -30.84 -17.43 -1.60
CA LEU A 140 -29.79 -18.02 -0.78
C LEU A 140 -28.47 -17.26 -0.96
N ASN A 141 -28.15 -16.81 -2.17
CA ASN A 141 -27.00 -15.95 -2.41
C ASN A 141 -27.12 -14.60 -1.69
N ASP A 142 -28.30 -13.99 -1.70
CA ASP A 142 -28.55 -12.73 -0.98
C ASP A 142 -28.40 -12.89 0.54
N VAL A 143 -28.92 -13.99 1.10
CA VAL A 143 -28.74 -14.32 2.52
C VAL A 143 -27.27 -14.53 2.86
N LEU A 144 -26.53 -15.29 2.04
CA LEU A 144 -25.09 -15.51 2.24
C LEU A 144 -24.30 -14.20 2.15
N ALA A 145 -24.61 -13.34 1.18
CA ALA A 145 -23.99 -12.03 1.02
C ALA A 145 -24.25 -11.14 2.24
N ALA A 146 -25.49 -11.11 2.75
CA ALA A 146 -25.84 -10.36 3.95
C ALA A 146 -25.11 -10.89 5.20
N ILE A 147 -25.00 -12.22 5.36
CA ILE A 147 -24.27 -12.86 6.47
C ILE A 147 -22.79 -12.48 6.40
N GLU A 148 -22.16 -12.57 5.23
CA GLU A 148 -20.73 -12.28 5.08
C GLU A 148 -20.44 -10.79 5.32
N ALA A 149 -21.28 -9.89 4.80
CA ALA A 149 -21.19 -8.46 5.08
C ALA A 149 -21.31 -8.17 6.60
N ARG A 150 -22.23 -8.85 7.29
CA ARG A 150 -22.39 -8.71 8.75
C ARG A 150 -21.18 -9.23 9.51
N ARG A 151 -20.63 -10.37 9.11
CA ARG A 151 -19.43 -10.99 9.71
C ARG A 151 -18.22 -10.05 9.58
N GLN A 152 -18.02 -9.51 8.38
CA GLN A 152 -16.93 -8.57 8.11
C GLN A 152 -17.06 -7.29 8.97
N LEU A 153 -18.27 -6.75 9.12
CA LEU A 153 -18.51 -5.57 9.96
C LEU A 153 -18.25 -5.88 11.45
N GLN A 154 -18.66 -7.05 11.94
CA GLN A 154 -18.41 -7.47 13.32
C GLN A 154 -16.93 -7.68 13.60
N GLU A 155 -16.17 -8.24 12.65
CA GLU A 155 -14.72 -8.36 12.74
C GLU A 155 -14.07 -6.97 12.83
N GLN A 156 -14.48 -6.03 11.97
CA GLN A 156 -14.00 -4.64 12.04
C GLN A 156 -14.33 -3.96 13.38
N HIS A 157 -15.53 -4.16 13.92
CA HIS A 157 -15.91 -3.65 15.23
C HIS A 157 -15.12 -4.32 16.36
N GLY A 158 -14.91 -5.65 16.28
CA GLY A 158 -14.12 -6.42 17.23
C GLY A 158 -12.68 -5.95 17.27
N ASP A 159 -12.08 -5.75 16.11
CA ASP A 159 -10.74 -5.17 15.97
C ASP A 159 -10.66 -3.78 16.60
N LEU A 160 -11.68 -2.94 16.39
CA LEU A 160 -11.73 -1.60 16.98
C LEU A 160 -11.83 -1.65 18.51
N LEU A 161 -12.71 -2.52 19.05
CA LEU A 161 -12.87 -2.70 20.49
C LEU A 161 -11.62 -3.28 21.14
N GLU A 162 -10.98 -4.25 20.49
CA GLU A 162 -9.74 -4.86 20.99
C GLU A 162 -8.59 -3.84 20.99
N LYS A 163 -8.49 -2.99 19.97
CA LYS A 163 -7.56 -1.85 19.94
C LYS A 163 -7.83 -0.87 21.09
N PHE A 164 -9.10 -0.52 21.31
CA PHE A 164 -9.48 0.36 22.42
C PHE A 164 -9.20 -0.27 23.79
N ARG A 165 -9.44 -1.57 23.95
CA ARG A 165 -9.13 -2.32 25.18
C ARG A 165 -7.64 -2.33 25.46
N ARG A 166 -6.79 -2.61 24.46
CA ARG A 166 -5.34 -2.66 24.60
C ARG A 166 -4.75 -1.30 24.98
N THR A 167 -5.13 -0.24 24.26
CA THR A 167 -4.71 1.14 24.58
C THR A 167 -5.16 1.57 25.98
N THR A 168 -6.40 1.24 26.36
CA THR A 168 -6.92 1.50 27.72
C THR A 168 -6.14 0.72 28.78
N THR A 169 -5.77 -0.54 28.51
CA THR A 169 -5.01 -1.38 29.43
C THR A 169 -3.58 -0.88 29.60
N GLY A 170 -2.90 -0.50 28.52
CA GLY A 170 -1.58 0.11 28.57
C GLY A 170 -1.57 1.41 29.39
N ARG A 171 -2.58 2.27 29.17
CA ARG A 171 -2.76 3.50 29.96
C ARG A 171 -2.97 3.20 31.44
N LEU A 172 -3.77 2.18 31.78
CA LEU A 172 -4.02 1.77 33.15
C LEU A 172 -2.75 1.24 33.85
N GLN A 173 -1.90 0.50 33.13
CA GLN A 173 -0.63 -0.01 33.66
C GLN A 173 0.39 1.09 33.89
N HIS A 174 0.49 2.06 32.97
CA HIS A 174 1.36 3.22 33.10
C HIS A 174 0.98 4.09 34.31
N LEU A 175 -0.31 4.35 34.51
CA LEU A 175 -0.83 5.08 35.68
C LEU A 175 -0.60 4.35 37.02
N ARG A 176 -0.38 3.02 36.99
CA ARG A 176 -0.15 2.20 38.19
C ARG A 176 1.33 2.01 38.54
N GLY A 177 2.26 2.60 37.79
CA GLY A 177 3.70 2.55 38.09
C GLY A 177 4.33 1.16 37.99
N GLY A 178 3.79 0.26 37.16
CA GLY A 178 4.30 -1.10 37.00
C GLY A 178 5.65 -1.17 36.25
N PRO A 179 6.48 -2.22 36.46
CA PRO A 179 7.74 -2.40 35.73
C PRO A 179 7.49 -2.57 34.23
N GLN A 180 8.38 -2.01 33.40
CA GLN A 180 8.43 -2.27 31.96
C GLN A 180 8.69 -3.76 31.72
N THR A 181 7.64 -4.54 31.47
CA THR A 181 7.80 -5.86 30.84
C THR A 181 8.20 -5.64 29.39
N THR A 182 9.37 -6.16 29.02
CA THR A 182 9.83 -6.35 27.64
C THR A 182 8.71 -6.97 26.81
N THR A 183 8.01 -6.13 26.06
CA THR A 183 6.90 -6.54 25.21
C THR A 183 7.51 -6.98 23.88
N THR A 184 7.95 -8.22 23.80
CA THR A 184 8.26 -8.87 22.53
C THR A 184 6.97 -8.98 21.73
N GLY A 185 6.84 -8.23 20.63
CA GLY A 185 5.70 -8.30 19.72
C GLY A 185 4.85 -7.04 19.63
N ILE A 186 5.47 -5.86 19.54
CA ILE A 186 4.76 -4.63 19.18
C ILE A 186 4.37 -4.74 17.68
N SER A 187 3.07 -4.88 17.40
CA SER A 187 2.51 -4.95 16.04
C SER A 187 2.36 -3.55 15.44
N GLU A 188 2.53 -3.42 14.11
CA GLU A 188 2.23 -2.21 13.32
C GLU A 188 0.79 -1.66 13.53
N ASP A 189 -0.10 -2.45 14.15
CA ASP A 189 -1.51 -2.12 14.40
C ASP A 189 -1.78 -1.25 15.63
N ASP A 190 -0.79 -1.07 16.51
CA ASP A 190 -0.93 -0.25 17.71
C ASP A 190 -0.36 1.15 17.42
N ILE A 191 -1.26 2.13 17.14
CA ILE A 191 -1.20 3.55 17.56
C ILE A 191 -1.98 4.46 16.60
N LEU A 192 -2.95 5.17 17.19
CA LEU A 192 -3.49 6.45 16.74
C LEU A 192 -3.55 7.35 17.98
N GLU A 193 -2.40 7.83 18.42
CA GLU A 193 -2.32 8.75 19.54
C GLU A 193 -2.59 10.19 19.06
N SER A 194 -3.80 10.67 19.34
CA SER A 194 -4.21 12.05 19.03
C SER A 194 -3.72 13.07 20.06
N ALA A 195 -3.24 12.62 21.22
CA ALA A 195 -2.70 13.48 22.27
C ALA A 195 -1.18 13.43 22.25
N PHE A 196 -0.54 14.59 22.30
CA PHE A 196 0.90 14.62 22.43
C PHE A 196 1.33 14.21 23.83
N MET A 197 2.21 13.23 23.95
CA MET A 197 2.78 12.81 25.23
C MET A 197 4.07 13.57 25.53
N GLU A 198 4.24 13.97 26.79
CA GLU A 198 5.56 14.34 27.30
C GLU A 198 6.21 13.07 27.82
N THR A 199 7.44 12.81 27.38
CA THR A 199 8.22 11.63 27.75
C THR A 199 9.56 12.05 28.34
N ASP A 200 10.14 11.20 29.17
CA ASP A 200 11.50 11.41 29.65
C ASP A 200 12.49 11.18 28.50
N GLU A 201 13.19 12.25 28.12
CA GLU A 201 14.17 12.24 27.04
C GLU A 201 15.62 12.18 27.55
N SER A 202 15.82 12.05 28.87
CA SER A 202 17.14 12.15 29.50
C SER A 202 18.15 11.12 28.95
N ASP A 203 17.67 9.95 28.51
CA ASP A 203 18.49 8.87 27.96
C ASP A 203 18.52 8.83 26.43
N MET A 204 17.89 9.78 25.73
CA MET A 204 17.78 9.79 24.26
C MET A 204 19.12 9.69 23.55
N HIS A 205 20.12 10.43 24.05
CA HIS A 205 21.49 10.44 23.52
C HIS A 205 22.19 9.07 23.61
N ARG A 206 21.69 8.14 24.44
CA ARG A 206 22.23 6.78 24.58
C ARG A 206 21.65 5.83 23.54
N ASN A 207 20.50 6.16 22.95
CA ASN A 207 19.84 5.32 21.97
C ASN A 207 20.65 5.26 20.65
N ARG A 208 20.68 4.07 20.03
CA ARG A 208 21.40 3.82 18.78
C ARG A 208 20.91 4.69 17.62
N LEU A 209 19.61 4.89 17.47
CA LEU A 209 19.04 5.72 16.39
C LEU A 209 19.50 7.17 16.50
N TYR A 210 19.55 7.71 17.72
CA TYR A 210 20.05 9.06 17.97
C TYR A 210 21.51 9.20 17.53
N ARG A 211 22.37 8.28 17.95
CA ARG A 211 23.81 8.30 17.63
C ARG A 211 24.07 8.16 16.13
N VAL A 212 23.39 7.23 15.46
CA VAL A 212 23.57 7.05 14.01
C VAL A 212 23.05 8.27 13.26
N MET A 213 21.94 8.89 13.68
CA MET A 213 21.48 10.12 13.04
C MET A 213 22.45 11.30 13.27
N ASP A 214 23.05 11.39 14.45
CA ASP A 214 24.08 12.38 14.77
C ASP A 214 25.34 12.23 13.89
N GLU A 215 25.83 11.00 13.74
CA GLU A 215 26.93 10.66 12.83
C GLU A 215 26.55 10.97 11.37
N TYR A 216 25.34 10.61 10.96
CA TYR A 216 24.84 10.83 9.61
C TYR A 216 24.76 12.32 9.26
N LEU A 217 24.22 13.15 10.16
CA LEU A 217 24.17 14.61 9.99
C LEU A 217 25.58 15.22 9.95
N THR A 218 26.54 14.66 10.69
CA THR A 218 27.95 15.04 10.61
C THR A 218 28.53 14.73 9.22
N GLN A 219 28.32 13.51 8.72
CA GLN A 219 28.79 13.09 7.39
C GLN A 219 28.18 13.93 6.26
N MET A 220 26.92 14.32 6.41
CA MET A 220 26.21 15.18 5.46
C MET A 220 26.48 16.68 5.66
N LYS A 221 27.40 17.04 6.56
CA LYS A 221 27.81 18.42 6.84
C LYS A 221 26.64 19.34 7.18
N ALA A 222 25.68 18.84 7.96
CA ALA A 222 24.47 19.56 8.36
C ALA A 222 24.76 20.99 8.88
N ARG A 223 25.88 21.18 9.58
CA ARG A 223 26.35 22.47 10.11
C ARG A 223 26.61 23.56 9.06
N GLU A 224 26.83 23.20 7.80
CA GLU A 224 27.06 24.14 6.70
C GLU A 224 25.73 24.69 6.12
N HIS A 225 24.58 24.20 6.59
CA HIS A 225 23.27 24.49 6.02
C HIS A 225 22.32 25.10 7.03
N SER A 226 21.58 26.13 6.62
CA SER A 226 20.57 26.79 7.47
C SER A 226 19.24 26.01 7.53
N HIS A 227 18.99 25.13 6.56
CA HIS A 227 17.77 24.35 6.46
C HIS A 227 18.07 22.92 5.99
N LEU A 228 17.37 21.94 6.58
CA LEU A 228 17.38 20.56 6.12
C LEU A 228 15.93 20.08 5.93
N ALA A 229 15.66 19.22 4.95
CA ALA A 229 14.30 18.73 4.68
C ALA A 229 14.10 17.26 5.02
N VAL A 230 12.86 16.92 5.36
CA VAL A 230 12.37 15.56 5.51
C VAL A 230 11.08 15.37 4.72
N SER A 231 10.98 14.27 3.97
CA SER A 231 9.73 13.84 3.36
C SER A 231 8.84 13.21 4.44
N LEU A 232 7.87 13.96 4.92
CA LEU A 232 7.04 13.61 6.07
C LEU A 232 5.70 13.03 5.61
N SER A 233 5.57 11.69 5.60
CA SER A 233 4.33 11.01 5.21
C SER A 233 3.31 10.93 6.34
N GLY A 234 3.75 11.11 7.58
CA GLY A 234 2.96 10.87 8.79
C GLY A 234 3.09 9.45 9.35
N GLY A 235 3.76 8.54 8.64
CA GLY A 235 4.11 7.22 9.16
C GLY A 235 5.31 7.27 10.11
N VAL A 236 5.45 6.22 10.94
CA VAL A 236 6.43 6.14 12.04
C VAL A 236 7.84 6.50 11.61
N ASP A 237 8.32 5.95 10.49
CA ASP A 237 9.70 6.14 10.03
C ASP A 237 9.99 7.63 9.75
N SER A 238 9.07 8.30 9.07
CA SER A 238 9.22 9.72 8.72
C SER A 238 9.10 10.64 9.93
N MET A 239 8.22 10.30 10.89
CA MET A 239 8.02 11.07 12.12
C MET A 239 9.26 10.96 13.02
N VAL A 240 9.84 9.76 13.15
CA VAL A 240 11.10 9.54 13.88
C VAL A 240 12.26 10.31 13.26
N VAL A 241 12.41 10.28 11.93
CA VAL A 241 13.45 11.08 11.24
C VAL A 241 13.27 12.57 11.53
N ALA A 242 12.06 13.11 11.35
CA ALA A 242 11.78 14.52 11.59
C ALA A 242 12.09 14.92 13.05
N TYR A 243 11.70 14.08 14.00
CA TYR A 243 11.94 14.31 15.42
C TYR A 243 13.44 14.31 15.77
N LEU A 244 14.18 13.32 15.28
CA LEU A 244 15.63 13.24 15.46
C LEU A 244 16.34 14.46 14.86
N MET A 245 15.94 14.90 13.66
CA MET A 245 16.50 16.11 13.04
C MET A 245 16.27 17.35 13.90
N HIS A 246 15.08 17.49 14.49
CA HIS A 246 14.80 18.59 15.41
C HIS A 246 15.66 18.52 16.67
N LYS A 247 15.74 17.35 17.32
CA LYS A 247 16.54 17.18 18.55
C LYS A 247 18.04 17.36 18.34
N LEU A 248 18.53 17.13 17.12
CA LEU A 248 19.94 17.29 16.75
C LEU A 248 20.24 18.66 16.12
N SER A 249 19.23 19.51 15.88
CA SER A 249 19.40 20.79 15.19
C SER A 249 20.43 21.68 15.87
N ASP A 250 20.29 21.96 17.17
CA ASP A 250 21.18 22.87 17.91
C ASP A 250 22.64 22.37 17.92
N LYS A 251 22.83 21.05 18.06
CA LYS A 251 24.16 20.41 18.02
C LYS A 251 24.84 20.54 16.65
N HIS A 252 24.05 20.73 15.60
CA HIS A 252 24.49 20.83 14.21
C HIS A 252 24.24 22.22 13.61
N GLY A 253 24.43 23.28 14.40
CA GLY A 253 24.43 24.65 13.89
C GLY A 253 23.06 25.33 13.85
N GLY A 254 22.03 24.72 14.44
CA GLY A 254 20.71 25.32 14.60
C GLY A 254 19.90 25.42 13.31
N PHE A 255 20.03 24.44 12.40
CA PHE A 255 19.29 24.42 11.15
C PHE A 255 17.78 24.29 11.38
N LYS A 256 16.96 24.89 10.51
CA LYS A 256 15.51 24.70 10.53
C LYS A 256 15.11 23.45 9.76
N VAL A 257 14.28 22.61 10.36
CA VAL A 257 13.70 21.44 9.69
C VAL A 257 12.54 21.88 8.80
N VAL A 258 12.58 21.49 7.53
CA VAL A 258 11.50 21.68 6.55
C VAL A 258 10.82 20.33 6.30
N ALA A 259 9.63 20.14 6.86
CA ALA A 259 8.82 18.96 6.66
C ALA A 259 7.99 19.09 5.38
N VAL A 260 8.22 18.23 4.40
CA VAL A 260 7.47 18.20 3.14
C VAL A 260 6.46 17.07 3.15
N HIS A 261 5.18 17.41 3.18
CA HIS A 261 4.07 16.48 3.17
C HIS A 261 3.33 16.50 1.82
N LEU A 262 3.08 15.32 1.27
CA LEU A 262 2.30 15.14 0.04
C LEU A 262 0.95 14.53 0.40
N ASP A 263 -0.09 15.36 0.39
CA ASP A 263 -1.46 14.93 0.65
C ASP A 263 -2.07 14.42 -0.66
N TYR A 264 -2.16 13.11 -0.81
CA TYR A 264 -2.69 12.47 -2.01
C TYR A 264 -4.22 12.52 -2.13
N GLY A 265 -4.95 12.94 -1.10
CA GLY A 265 -6.42 13.07 -1.14
C GLY A 265 -7.18 11.77 -1.51
N ASN A 266 -6.55 10.60 -1.36
CA ASN A 266 -7.12 9.32 -1.77
C ASN A 266 -8.08 8.72 -0.72
N ARG A 267 -8.02 9.22 0.53
CA ARG A 267 -8.86 8.74 1.64
C ARG A 267 -9.52 9.92 2.34
N PRO A 268 -10.76 9.76 2.86
CA PRO A 268 -11.46 10.83 3.58
C PRO A 268 -10.65 11.41 4.76
N GLU A 269 -9.88 10.58 5.46
CA GLU A 269 -9.07 10.94 6.62
C GLU A 269 -7.78 11.72 6.30
N SER A 270 -7.34 11.74 5.02
CA SER A 270 -6.06 12.34 4.58
C SER A 270 -5.93 13.81 5.00
N GLY A 271 -7.02 14.57 4.92
CA GLY A 271 -7.05 15.98 5.33
C GLY A 271 -6.88 16.16 6.85
N ALA A 272 -7.46 15.26 7.65
CA ALA A 272 -7.33 15.30 9.11
C ALA A 272 -5.91 14.90 9.55
N GLU A 273 -5.32 13.87 8.91
CA GLU A 273 -3.92 13.48 9.11
C GLU A 273 -2.97 14.64 8.79
N CYS A 274 -3.12 15.27 7.62
CA CYS A 274 -2.36 16.45 7.22
C CYS A 274 -2.48 17.60 8.25
N GLY A 275 -3.69 17.87 8.73
CA GLY A 275 -3.94 18.87 9.76
C GLY A 275 -3.25 18.57 11.09
N TYR A 276 -3.15 17.30 11.48
CA TYR A 276 -2.42 16.87 12.67
C TYR A 276 -0.90 17.01 12.49
N VAL A 277 -0.34 16.50 11.38
CA VAL A 277 1.10 16.62 11.11
C VAL A 277 1.53 18.08 11.09
N ARG A 278 0.71 18.98 10.52
CA ARG A 278 0.95 20.42 10.57
C ARG A 278 1.12 20.92 12.01
N ARG A 279 0.16 20.64 12.88
CA ARG A 279 0.21 21.06 14.30
C ARG A 279 1.40 20.45 15.04
N TRP A 280 1.75 19.20 14.74
CA TRP A 280 2.93 18.55 15.29
C TRP A 280 4.22 19.28 14.87
N CYS A 281 4.37 19.60 13.58
CA CYS A 281 5.49 20.40 13.08
C CYS A 281 5.57 21.80 13.72
N GLU A 282 4.43 22.49 13.83
CA GLU A 282 4.33 23.81 14.47
C GLU A 282 4.81 23.77 15.93
N ARG A 283 4.45 22.73 16.69
CA ARG A 283 4.90 22.55 18.08
C ARG A 283 6.42 22.49 18.21
N PHE A 284 7.11 21.89 17.25
CA PHE A 284 8.57 21.76 17.25
C PHE A 284 9.28 22.86 16.43
N GLY A 285 8.56 23.91 16.02
CA GLY A 285 9.12 25.02 15.23
C GLY A 285 9.61 24.61 13.83
N MET A 286 9.12 23.47 13.31
CA MET A 286 9.46 22.99 11.98
C MET A 286 8.62 23.72 10.92
N ILE A 287 9.24 24.02 9.77
CA ILE A 287 8.53 24.60 8.62
C ILE A 287 7.74 23.48 7.94
N PHE A 288 6.41 23.57 7.93
CA PHE A 288 5.55 22.59 7.27
C PHE A 288 5.16 23.03 5.86
N HIS A 289 5.67 22.34 4.84
CA HIS A 289 5.30 22.51 3.45
C HIS A 289 4.38 21.38 3.01
N VAL A 290 3.16 21.71 2.58
CA VAL A 290 2.21 20.72 2.07
C VAL A 290 1.92 20.96 0.60
N ARG A 291 1.95 19.88 -0.17
CA ARG A 291 1.39 19.84 -1.53
C ARG A 291 0.26 18.83 -1.57
N ARG A 292 -0.97 19.35 -1.67
CA ARG A 292 -2.16 18.55 -1.94
C ARG A 292 -2.21 18.19 -3.42
N ILE A 293 -2.47 16.92 -3.73
CA ILE A 293 -2.49 16.39 -5.09
C ILE A 293 -3.94 16.13 -5.48
N ASP A 294 -4.49 16.97 -6.35
CA ASP A 294 -5.84 16.85 -6.88
C ASP A 294 -5.85 16.44 -8.37
N GLU A 295 -4.67 16.45 -9.02
CA GLU A 295 -4.48 16.18 -10.45
C GLU A 295 -4.68 14.70 -10.82
N VAL A 296 -4.45 13.78 -9.88
CA VAL A 296 -4.59 12.33 -10.09
C VAL A 296 -5.19 11.66 -8.87
N LYS A 297 -6.07 10.68 -9.10
CA LYS A 297 -6.70 9.89 -8.02
C LYS A 297 -6.67 8.40 -8.38
N ARG A 298 -6.44 7.55 -7.36
CA ARG A 298 -6.33 6.09 -7.56
C ARG A 298 -7.57 5.45 -8.20
N ALA A 299 -8.75 6.01 -7.96
CA ALA A 299 -10.01 5.47 -8.45
C ALA A 299 -10.33 5.84 -9.91
N THR A 300 -9.79 6.95 -10.41
CA THR A 300 -10.19 7.52 -11.72
C THR A 300 -9.06 7.55 -12.74
N THR A 301 -7.81 7.44 -12.31
CA THR A 301 -6.64 7.46 -13.18
C THR A 301 -6.13 6.03 -13.40
N ARG A 302 -5.76 5.69 -14.64
CA ARG A 302 -5.07 4.43 -14.93
C ARG A 302 -3.84 4.29 -14.04
N ARG A 303 -3.60 3.07 -13.54
CA ARG A 303 -2.55 2.81 -12.54
C ARG A 303 -1.16 3.32 -12.95
N ASP A 304 -0.71 3.00 -14.16
CA ASP A 304 0.62 3.38 -14.64
C ASP A 304 0.76 4.91 -14.74
N ASP A 305 -0.31 5.59 -15.15
CA ASP A 305 -0.36 7.05 -15.21
C ASP A 305 -0.39 7.66 -13.81
N TYR A 306 -1.16 7.07 -12.88
CA TYR A 306 -1.16 7.50 -11.49
C TYR A 306 0.23 7.38 -10.88
N GLU A 307 0.90 6.22 -10.99
CA GLU A 307 2.24 6.00 -10.44
C GLU A 307 3.28 6.95 -11.06
N ARG A 308 3.22 7.16 -12.39
CA ARG A 308 4.12 8.09 -13.09
C ARG A 308 3.91 9.54 -12.67
N VAL A 309 2.68 10.04 -12.75
CA VAL A 309 2.34 11.45 -12.47
C VAL A 309 2.52 11.77 -10.98
N SER A 310 2.08 10.88 -10.08
CA SER A 310 2.28 11.07 -8.64
C SER A 310 3.75 11.08 -8.23
N ARG A 311 4.59 10.30 -8.93
CA ARG A 311 6.04 10.33 -8.76
C ARG A 311 6.63 11.63 -9.30
N GLU A 312 6.23 12.06 -10.48
CA GLU A 312 6.68 13.34 -11.07
C GLU A 312 6.36 14.52 -10.14
N ILE A 313 5.10 14.67 -9.73
CA ILE A 313 4.67 15.71 -8.79
C ILE A 313 5.49 15.68 -7.50
N ARG A 314 5.69 14.48 -6.92
CA ARG A 314 6.48 14.29 -5.69
C ARG A 314 7.89 14.86 -5.83
N TYR A 315 8.61 14.48 -6.89
CA TYR A 315 10.01 14.87 -7.07
C TYR A 315 10.16 16.32 -7.51
N THR A 316 9.23 16.85 -8.32
CA THR A 316 9.19 18.27 -8.64
C THR A 316 8.95 19.12 -7.39
N THR A 317 8.02 18.71 -6.52
CA THR A 317 7.76 19.39 -5.24
C THR A 317 9.02 19.39 -4.36
N TYR A 318 9.74 18.26 -4.29
CA TYR A 318 11.00 18.22 -3.54
C TYR A 318 12.06 19.16 -4.12
N ALA A 319 12.21 19.19 -5.45
CA ALA A 319 13.17 20.08 -6.10
C ALA A 319 12.85 21.56 -5.82
N GLU A 320 11.58 21.96 -5.95
CA GLU A 320 11.12 23.33 -5.67
C GLU A 320 11.39 23.74 -4.21
N VAL A 321 11.09 22.86 -3.25
CA VAL A 321 11.34 23.13 -1.82
C VAL A 321 12.83 23.20 -1.53
N MET A 322 13.62 22.29 -2.13
CA MET A 322 15.07 22.28 -1.92
C MET A 322 15.73 23.53 -2.48
N GLU A 323 15.31 23.99 -3.65
CA GLU A 323 15.77 25.26 -4.24
C GLU A 323 15.39 26.45 -3.36
N LYS A 324 14.12 26.54 -2.94
CA LYS A 324 13.60 27.65 -2.12
C LYS A 324 14.37 27.88 -0.83
N TYR A 325 14.80 26.80 -0.16
CA TYR A 325 15.45 26.87 1.16
C TYR A 325 16.95 26.50 1.11
N ALA A 326 17.54 26.39 -0.10
CA ALA A 326 18.93 25.98 -0.31
C ALA A 326 19.31 24.67 0.42
N ILE A 327 18.42 23.67 0.33
CA ILE A 327 18.55 22.41 1.05
C ILE A 327 19.42 21.44 0.23
N PRO A 328 20.45 20.82 0.85
CA PRO A 328 21.38 19.94 0.15
C PRO A 328 20.78 18.58 -0.22
N GLY A 329 19.82 18.07 0.55
CA GLY A 329 19.19 16.76 0.37
C GLY A 329 17.88 16.60 1.14
N MET A 330 17.03 15.70 0.65
CA MET A 330 15.75 15.34 1.26
C MET A 330 15.90 14.05 2.08
N CYS A 331 15.67 14.11 3.39
CA CYS A 331 15.66 12.93 4.26
C CYS A 331 14.39 12.08 4.07
N PHE A 332 14.55 10.76 4.03
CA PHE A 332 13.47 9.78 3.95
C PHE A 332 13.61 8.76 5.08
N GLY A 333 12.48 8.35 5.64
CA GLY A 333 12.39 7.23 6.59
C GLY A 333 12.42 5.86 5.90
N HIS A 334 13.34 5.62 4.97
CA HIS A 334 13.52 4.28 4.43
C HIS A 334 14.37 3.45 5.39
N HIS A 335 13.98 2.19 5.61
CA HIS A 335 14.59 1.29 6.58
C HIS A 335 14.99 -0.05 5.95
N ARG A 336 15.56 -0.98 6.73
CA ARG A 336 16.11 -2.26 6.24
C ARG A 336 15.08 -3.12 5.50
N GLY A 337 13.82 -3.05 5.94
CA GLY A 337 12.70 -3.71 5.27
C GLY A 337 12.50 -3.19 3.83
N ASP A 338 12.60 -1.88 3.60
CA ASP A 338 12.48 -1.33 2.24
C ASP A 338 13.58 -1.83 1.30
N VAL A 339 14.80 -2.05 1.82
CA VAL A 339 15.90 -2.65 1.06
C VAL A 339 15.56 -4.07 0.65
N GLN A 340 15.07 -4.89 1.58
CA GLN A 340 14.69 -6.29 1.34
C GLN A 340 13.59 -6.38 0.27
N GLU A 341 12.57 -5.52 0.35
CA GLU A 341 11.52 -5.42 -0.67
C GLU A 341 12.10 -5.03 -2.04
N ASN A 342 13.06 -4.11 -2.06
CA ASN A 342 13.67 -3.64 -3.28
C ASN A 342 14.52 -4.73 -3.94
N VAL A 343 15.27 -5.51 -3.16
CA VAL A 343 16.03 -6.68 -3.67
C VAL A 343 15.09 -7.67 -4.36
N ILE A 344 13.99 -8.07 -3.71
CA ILE A 344 12.99 -8.96 -4.31
C ILE A 344 12.41 -8.32 -5.57
N SER A 345 12.02 -7.05 -5.51
CA SER A 345 11.41 -6.38 -6.65
C SER A 345 12.37 -6.25 -7.83
N ASN A 346 13.63 -5.95 -7.59
CA ASN A 346 14.66 -5.75 -8.61
C ASN A 346 15.04 -7.07 -9.28
N MET A 347 15.12 -8.15 -8.48
CA MET A 347 15.31 -9.51 -9.00
C MET A 347 14.16 -9.92 -9.92
N MET A 348 12.90 -9.74 -9.49
CA MET A 348 11.72 -10.10 -10.30
C MET A 348 11.54 -9.23 -11.54
N LYS A 349 12.08 -8.01 -11.55
CA LYS A 349 12.12 -7.12 -12.72
C LYS A 349 13.29 -7.42 -13.66
N GLY A 350 14.17 -8.37 -13.32
CA GLY A 350 15.35 -8.70 -14.11
C GLY A 350 16.37 -7.56 -14.17
N LEU A 351 16.51 -6.77 -13.10
CA LEU A 351 17.53 -5.73 -13.02
C LEU A 351 18.94 -6.33 -12.85
N SER A 352 19.96 -5.53 -13.12
CA SER A 352 21.37 -5.93 -13.02
C SER A 352 21.75 -6.42 -11.62
N LEU A 353 22.59 -7.45 -11.57
CA LEU A 353 23.15 -8.00 -10.34
C LEU A 353 23.99 -6.98 -9.53
N LEU A 354 24.47 -5.90 -10.17
CA LEU A 354 25.17 -4.80 -9.50
C LEU A 354 24.24 -3.76 -8.87
N ASN A 355 22.94 -3.94 -9.02
CA ASN A 355 21.95 -2.98 -8.55
C ASN A 355 20.74 -3.68 -7.90
N LEU A 356 20.98 -4.81 -7.23
CA LEU A 356 19.92 -5.54 -6.53
C LEU A 356 19.42 -4.77 -5.32
N ASN A 357 20.32 -4.24 -4.51
CA ASN A 357 19.96 -3.40 -3.36
C ASN A 357 19.14 -2.17 -3.80
N GLY A 358 19.66 -1.42 -4.78
CA GLY A 358 18.96 -0.29 -5.40
C GLY A 358 18.69 0.90 -4.47
N MET A 359 19.11 0.86 -3.21
CA MET A 359 19.08 1.99 -2.27
C MET A 359 20.44 2.14 -1.60
N ALA A 360 20.93 3.38 -1.56
CA ALA A 360 22.13 3.75 -0.82
C ALA A 360 21.77 4.80 0.23
N ALA A 361 22.64 4.95 1.23
CA ALA A 361 22.53 5.96 2.27
C ALA A 361 22.33 7.37 1.70
N SER A 362 22.99 7.69 0.58
CA SER A 362 22.74 8.89 -0.22
C SER A 362 22.67 8.54 -1.70
N SER A 363 21.68 9.04 -2.42
CA SER A 363 21.59 8.87 -3.88
C SER A 363 20.87 10.02 -4.57
N ILE A 364 21.09 10.20 -5.88
CA ILE A 364 20.31 11.15 -6.70
C ILE A 364 19.21 10.37 -7.42
N VAL A 365 17.96 10.76 -7.22
CA VAL A 365 16.79 10.15 -7.84
C VAL A 365 15.94 11.24 -8.47
N ASN A 366 15.69 11.14 -9.78
CA ASN A 366 14.97 12.16 -10.56
C ASN A 366 15.51 13.59 -10.32
N GLY A 367 16.84 13.75 -10.26
CA GLY A 367 17.50 15.03 -10.02
C GLY A 367 17.51 15.50 -8.56
N VAL A 368 16.84 14.79 -7.65
CA VAL A 368 16.77 15.13 -6.23
C VAL A 368 17.76 14.30 -5.43
N ARG A 369 18.61 14.93 -4.61
CA ARG A 369 19.46 14.22 -3.65
C ARG A 369 18.60 13.71 -2.48
N ILE A 370 18.61 12.40 -2.27
CA ILE A 370 17.90 11.72 -1.20
C ILE A 370 18.89 11.21 -0.15
N TRP A 371 18.53 11.41 1.11
CA TRP A 371 19.22 10.93 2.29
C TRP A 371 18.36 9.90 3.03
N ARG A 372 18.92 8.76 3.41
CA ARG A 372 18.22 7.62 4.06
C ARG A 372 18.97 7.21 5.35
N PRO A 373 18.85 7.98 6.43
CA PRO A 373 19.59 7.71 7.67
C PRO A 373 19.19 6.40 8.37
N LEU A 374 17.98 5.90 8.12
CA LEU A 374 17.44 4.71 8.81
C LEU A 374 17.67 3.39 8.06
N LEU A 375 18.42 3.41 6.95
CA LEU A 375 18.47 2.30 5.99
C LEU A 375 18.93 0.96 6.60
N ASP A 376 19.80 1.01 7.61
CA ASP A 376 20.37 -0.17 8.28
C ASP A 376 19.56 -0.64 9.51
N PHE A 377 18.43 0.01 9.80
CA PHE A 377 17.61 -0.30 10.96
C PHE A 377 16.40 -1.17 10.62
N ASP A 378 16.11 -2.09 11.53
CA ASP A 378 14.83 -2.79 11.55
C ASP A 378 13.70 -1.87 11.96
N LYS A 379 12.51 -2.20 11.47
CA LYS A 379 11.32 -1.43 11.77
C LYS A 379 10.97 -1.45 13.26
N ASP A 380 11.22 -2.56 13.94
CA ASP A 380 10.97 -2.71 15.38
C ASP A 380 11.76 -1.70 16.22
N VAL A 381 13.01 -1.40 15.82
CA VAL A 381 13.85 -0.41 16.51
C VAL A 381 13.26 1.00 16.35
N ILE A 382 12.67 1.29 15.19
CA ILE A 382 12.02 2.57 14.90
C ILE A 382 10.73 2.70 15.73
N PHE A 383 9.94 1.63 15.84
CA PHE A 383 8.75 1.60 16.70
C PHE A 383 9.10 1.78 18.17
N GLU A 384 10.09 1.03 18.69
CA GLU A 384 10.53 1.15 20.08
C GLU A 384 10.94 2.60 20.40
N TYR A 385 11.67 3.24 19.48
CA TYR A 385 12.06 4.64 19.62
C TYR A 385 10.85 5.57 19.65
N ALA A 386 9.91 5.38 18.73
CA ALA A 386 8.69 6.18 18.69
C ALA A 386 7.88 6.05 19.99
N HIS A 387 7.75 4.85 20.53
CA HIS A 387 6.97 4.59 21.74
C HIS A 387 7.66 5.14 22.99
N ARG A 388 8.98 4.93 23.10
CA ARG A 388 9.78 5.41 24.23
C ARG A 388 9.71 6.93 24.38
N TYR A 389 9.78 7.65 23.25
CA TYR A 389 9.81 9.12 23.25
C TYR A 389 8.50 9.78 22.82
N GLY A 390 7.39 9.02 22.80
CA GLY A 390 6.04 9.57 22.55
C GLY A 390 5.88 10.24 21.20
N ILE A 391 6.52 9.72 20.15
CA ILE A 391 6.46 10.24 18.79
C ILE A 391 5.20 9.71 18.13
N PRO A 392 4.20 10.56 17.81
CA PRO A 392 2.96 10.10 17.21
C PRO A 392 3.18 9.75 15.73
N TYR A 393 2.40 8.80 15.25
CA TYR A 393 2.37 8.42 13.85
C TYR A 393 1.01 7.88 13.44
N PHE A 394 0.75 7.91 12.13
CA PHE A 394 -0.41 7.29 11.49
C PHE A 394 -0.06 5.91 10.96
N LYS A 395 -1.09 5.08 10.82
CA LYS A 395 -0.98 3.73 10.29
C LYS A 395 -0.43 3.72 8.86
N ASP A 396 0.35 2.68 8.53
CA ASP A 396 0.72 2.41 7.13
C ASP A 396 -0.54 2.16 6.30
N THR A 397 -0.69 2.96 5.25
CA THR A 397 -1.84 2.95 4.34
C THR A 397 -1.47 2.46 2.95
N THR A 398 -0.37 1.73 2.85
CA THR A 398 0.06 1.01 1.64
C THR A 398 -1.09 0.13 1.13
N PRO A 399 -1.60 0.36 -0.10
CA PRO A 399 -2.76 -0.40 -0.59
C PRO A 399 -2.45 -1.88 -0.74
N LYS A 400 -3.36 -2.74 -0.24
CA LYS A 400 -3.24 -4.21 -0.34
C LYS A 400 -3.05 -4.70 -1.78
N TRP A 401 -3.65 -4.04 -2.76
CA TRP A 401 -3.55 -4.40 -4.18
C TRP A 401 -2.21 -4.02 -4.84
N SER A 402 -1.43 -3.12 -4.24
CA SER A 402 -0.17 -2.64 -4.81
C SER A 402 0.90 -3.72 -4.78
N THR A 403 1.92 -3.63 -5.65
CA THR A 403 3.03 -4.61 -5.66
C THR A 403 3.69 -4.70 -4.28
N ARG A 404 3.92 -3.55 -3.63
CA ARG A 404 4.47 -3.48 -2.27
C ARG A 404 3.51 -4.09 -1.25
N GLY A 405 2.21 -3.78 -1.31
CA GLY A 405 1.21 -4.34 -0.42
C GLY A 405 1.10 -5.86 -0.54
N LYS A 406 1.12 -6.42 -1.76
CA LYS A 406 1.12 -7.86 -1.99
C LYS A 406 2.39 -8.53 -1.49
N LEU A 407 3.54 -7.88 -1.66
CA LEU A 407 4.82 -8.38 -1.18
C LEU A 407 4.83 -8.45 0.35
N ARG A 408 4.42 -7.38 1.04
CA ARG A 408 4.30 -7.34 2.51
C ARG A 408 3.28 -8.31 3.08
N ASN A 409 2.09 -8.38 2.49
CA ASN A 409 0.95 -9.10 3.09
C ASN A 409 0.85 -10.58 2.67
N HIS A 410 1.50 -10.98 1.58
CA HIS A 410 1.36 -12.34 1.05
C HIS A 410 2.72 -13.02 0.84
N LEU A 411 3.62 -12.40 0.08
CA LEU A 411 4.87 -13.05 -0.30
C LEU A 411 5.84 -13.20 0.87
N VAL A 412 6.10 -12.12 1.62
CA VAL A 412 7.01 -12.15 2.78
C VAL A 412 6.55 -13.14 3.85
N PRO A 413 5.26 -13.17 4.26
CA PRO A 413 4.75 -14.19 5.17
C PRO A 413 4.92 -15.61 4.65
N LEU A 414 4.67 -15.85 3.36
CA LEU A 414 4.86 -17.17 2.75
C LEU A 414 6.33 -17.59 2.73
N LEU A 415 7.24 -16.67 2.39
CA LEU A 415 8.68 -16.94 2.44
C LEU A 415 9.16 -17.20 3.87
N ARG A 416 8.61 -16.48 4.86
CA ARG A 416 8.87 -16.71 6.28
C ARG A 416 8.40 -18.09 6.71
N ASP A 417 7.22 -18.52 6.29
CA ASP A 417 6.68 -19.86 6.58
C ASP A 417 7.57 -20.96 5.98
N MET A 418 8.04 -20.77 4.73
CA MET A 418 8.88 -21.75 4.04
C MET A 418 10.32 -21.84 4.56
N TYR A 419 10.94 -20.69 4.89
CA TYR A 419 12.39 -20.59 5.12
C TYR A 419 12.77 -20.09 6.53
N GLY A 420 11.78 -19.77 7.37
CA GLY A 420 11.98 -19.14 8.68
C GLY A 420 12.37 -17.66 8.57
N ASP A 421 12.55 -16.98 9.71
CA ASP A 421 12.83 -15.54 9.75
C ASP A 421 14.19 -15.11 9.16
N GLY A 422 15.13 -16.06 9.02
CA GLY A 422 16.48 -15.79 8.56
C GLY A 422 16.59 -15.32 7.09
N PHE A 423 15.57 -15.58 6.26
CA PHE A 423 15.65 -15.27 4.83
C PHE A 423 15.79 -13.77 4.54
N LEU A 424 15.21 -12.90 5.39
CA LEU A 424 15.32 -11.44 5.25
C LEU A 424 16.75 -10.95 5.48
N ASN A 425 17.47 -11.57 6.41
CA ASN A 425 18.89 -11.29 6.64
C ASN A 425 19.73 -11.73 5.43
N ASN A 426 19.42 -12.89 4.85
CA ASN A 426 20.09 -13.37 3.64
C ASN A 426 19.86 -12.43 2.44
N LEU A 427 18.65 -11.92 2.26
CA LEU A 427 18.35 -10.92 1.21
C LEU A 427 19.11 -9.60 1.44
N SER A 428 19.25 -9.19 2.70
CA SER A 428 20.00 -7.99 3.07
C SER A 428 21.50 -8.17 2.78
N ALA A 429 22.05 -9.34 3.14
CA ALA A 429 23.44 -9.69 2.85
C ALA A 429 23.71 -9.75 1.34
N LEU A 430 22.83 -10.39 0.56
CA LEU A 430 22.93 -10.43 -0.90
C LEU A 430 22.87 -9.02 -1.51
N GLY A 431 22.02 -8.15 -0.97
CA GLY A 431 21.98 -6.74 -1.36
C GLY A 431 23.30 -6.01 -1.09
N ALA A 432 23.90 -6.23 0.08
CA ALA A 432 25.19 -5.63 0.43
C ALA A 432 26.35 -6.16 -0.43
N GLU A 433 26.43 -7.47 -0.65
CA GLU A 433 27.42 -8.11 -1.54
C GLU A 433 27.26 -7.63 -2.98
N SER A 434 26.02 -7.46 -3.46
CA SER A 434 25.71 -6.85 -4.76
C SER A 434 26.28 -5.44 -4.87
N THR A 435 26.16 -4.61 -3.82
CA THR A 435 26.75 -3.26 -3.78
C THR A 435 28.29 -3.30 -3.79
N GLN A 436 28.91 -4.16 -2.98
CA GLN A 436 30.37 -4.29 -2.96
C GLN A 436 30.92 -4.79 -4.30
N CYS A 437 30.23 -5.75 -4.93
CA CYS A 437 30.55 -6.22 -6.27
C CYS A 437 30.41 -5.10 -7.31
N ALA A 438 29.36 -4.26 -7.19
CA ALA A 438 29.17 -3.09 -8.04
C ALA A 438 30.34 -2.10 -7.91
N GLU A 439 30.78 -1.79 -6.70
CA GLU A 439 31.91 -0.89 -6.45
C GLU A 439 33.22 -1.45 -7.03
N LEU A 440 33.46 -2.75 -6.85
CA LEU A 440 34.64 -3.42 -7.42
C LEU A 440 34.62 -3.37 -8.94
N VAL A 441 33.52 -3.80 -9.58
CA VAL A 441 33.37 -3.79 -11.04
C VAL A 441 33.44 -2.38 -11.60
N ASP A 442 32.81 -1.41 -10.93
CA ASP A 442 32.87 -0.01 -11.35
C ASP A 442 34.31 0.52 -11.29
N SER A 443 35.01 0.31 -10.18
CA SER A 443 36.39 0.80 -10.02
C SER A 443 37.42 0.14 -10.95
N GLN A 444 37.32 -1.18 -11.17
CA GLN A 444 38.34 -1.96 -11.89
C GLN A 444 38.04 -2.14 -13.38
N VAL A 445 36.77 -2.13 -13.78
CA VAL A 445 36.36 -2.45 -15.15
C VAL A 445 35.67 -1.25 -15.80
N LEU A 446 34.62 -0.71 -15.19
CA LEU A 446 33.81 0.31 -15.84
C LEU A 446 34.50 1.67 -15.87
N ALA A 447 35.07 2.14 -14.76
CA ALA A 447 35.71 3.46 -14.67
C ALA A 447 36.87 3.64 -15.66
N PRO A 448 37.78 2.66 -15.88
CA PRO A 448 38.78 2.75 -16.94
C PRO A 448 38.18 2.90 -18.34
N ILE A 449 37.10 2.17 -18.64
CA ILE A 449 36.39 2.27 -19.93
C ILE A 449 35.66 3.61 -20.03
N MET A 450 35.01 4.06 -18.96
CA MET A 450 34.28 5.33 -18.93
C MET A 450 35.21 6.54 -19.08
N LYS A 451 36.50 6.44 -18.72
CA LYS A 451 37.50 7.48 -19.01
C LYS A 451 37.76 7.66 -20.51
N SER A 452 37.55 6.64 -21.34
CA SER A 452 37.66 6.76 -22.80
C SER A 452 36.40 7.36 -23.44
N VAL A 453 35.30 7.45 -22.68
CA VAL A 453 34.05 8.04 -23.16
C VAL A 453 34.20 9.55 -23.22
N GLY A 454 34.24 10.07 -24.44
CA GLY A 454 34.21 11.51 -24.66
C GLY A 454 32.81 12.00 -24.99
N GLN A 455 32.57 13.27 -24.71
CA GLN A 455 31.30 13.92 -25.00
C GLN A 455 31.50 15.32 -25.52
N SER A 456 30.57 15.75 -26.38
CA SER A 456 30.40 17.12 -26.81
C SER A 456 28.92 17.50 -26.75
N GLU A 457 28.63 18.74 -27.14
CA GLU A 457 27.26 19.16 -27.36
C GLU A 457 26.55 18.28 -28.38
N VAL A 458 27.24 17.76 -29.41
CA VAL A 458 26.66 17.09 -30.57
C VAL A 458 26.55 15.57 -30.38
N ALA A 459 27.56 14.94 -29.79
CA ALA A 459 27.65 13.49 -29.72
C ALA A 459 28.38 13.01 -28.45
N VAL A 460 28.24 11.72 -28.18
CA VAL A 460 29.01 10.96 -27.19
C VAL A 460 29.73 9.85 -27.95
N TRP A 461 31.00 9.62 -27.68
CA TRP A 461 31.74 8.52 -28.30
C TRP A 461 32.32 7.57 -27.26
N VAL A 462 32.31 6.29 -27.60
CA VAL A 462 32.77 5.19 -26.75
C VAL A 462 33.80 4.39 -27.54
N ASP A 463 34.96 4.13 -26.95
CA ASP A 463 35.93 3.19 -27.52
C ASP A 463 35.45 1.76 -27.29
N CYS A 464 34.84 1.17 -28.32
CA CYS A 464 34.35 -0.21 -28.26
C CYS A 464 35.49 -1.24 -28.34
N GLY A 465 36.71 -0.84 -28.71
CA GLY A 465 37.87 -1.73 -28.66
C GLY A 465 38.20 -2.18 -27.24
N LEU A 466 37.98 -1.32 -26.24
CA LEU A 466 38.14 -1.67 -24.82
C LEU A 466 37.06 -2.64 -24.29
N LEU A 467 35.99 -2.84 -25.06
CA LEU A 467 34.86 -3.69 -24.70
C LEU A 467 34.91 -5.06 -25.40
N THR A 468 35.67 -5.24 -26.49
CA THR A 468 35.64 -6.48 -27.28
C THR A 468 35.86 -7.73 -26.43
N ASP A 469 36.86 -7.73 -25.56
CA ASP A 469 37.20 -8.89 -24.73
C ASP A 469 36.36 -8.99 -23.44
N GLN A 470 35.44 -8.05 -23.23
CA GLN A 470 34.62 -7.98 -22.03
C GLN A 470 33.32 -8.78 -22.20
N PRO A 471 32.82 -9.45 -21.14
CA PRO A 471 31.56 -10.18 -21.22
C PRO A 471 30.39 -9.24 -21.54
N PHE A 472 29.34 -9.77 -22.19
CA PHE A 472 28.16 -8.99 -22.60
C PHE A 472 27.52 -8.17 -21.45
N PHE A 473 27.66 -8.64 -20.22
CA PHE A 473 27.24 -7.90 -19.04
C PHE A 473 27.93 -6.53 -18.90
N VAL A 474 29.24 -6.43 -19.14
CA VAL A 474 30.00 -5.15 -19.11
C VAL A 474 29.52 -4.23 -20.22
N TRP A 475 29.25 -4.77 -21.42
CA TRP A 475 28.63 -4.01 -22.51
C TRP A 475 27.32 -3.37 -22.07
N LYS A 476 26.42 -4.16 -21.46
CA LYS A 476 25.15 -3.62 -20.96
C LYS A 476 25.37 -2.50 -19.95
N GLU A 477 26.32 -2.67 -19.04
CA GLU A 477 26.54 -1.73 -17.96
C GLU A 477 27.18 -0.41 -18.42
N VAL A 478 28.17 -0.46 -19.32
CA VAL A 478 28.75 0.75 -19.93
C VAL A 478 27.70 1.52 -20.73
N PHE A 479 26.94 0.84 -21.59
CA PHE A 479 25.90 1.51 -22.37
C PHE A 479 24.75 2.01 -21.50
N ARG A 480 24.46 1.34 -20.38
CA ARG A 480 23.51 1.85 -19.36
C ARG A 480 24.01 3.17 -18.77
N GLN A 481 25.28 3.24 -18.33
CA GLN A 481 25.85 4.47 -17.78
C GLN A 481 25.91 5.60 -18.84
N VAL A 482 26.34 5.31 -20.06
CA VAL A 482 26.36 6.29 -21.16
C VAL A 482 24.96 6.83 -21.47
N CYS A 483 23.96 5.96 -21.59
CA CYS A 483 22.60 6.39 -21.91
C CYS A 483 21.97 7.19 -20.76
N HIS A 484 22.08 6.73 -19.52
CA HIS A 484 21.43 7.37 -18.37
C HIS A 484 22.18 8.61 -17.89
N SER A 485 23.49 8.51 -17.67
CA SER A 485 24.28 9.56 -17.02
C SER A 485 24.74 10.65 -17.97
N ILE A 486 24.99 10.33 -19.25
CA ILE A 486 25.55 11.29 -20.24
C ILE A 486 24.48 11.78 -21.22
N MET A 487 23.62 10.87 -21.71
CA MET A 487 22.62 11.22 -22.72
C MET A 487 21.24 11.55 -22.16
N GLY A 488 20.90 11.15 -20.92
CA GLY A 488 19.57 11.34 -20.33
C GLY A 488 18.47 10.49 -21.00
N ASN A 489 18.84 9.40 -21.66
CA ASN A 489 17.97 8.62 -22.55
C ASN A 489 17.73 7.21 -22.00
N SER A 490 16.58 6.60 -22.36
CA SER A 490 16.30 5.20 -22.03
C SER A 490 17.33 4.22 -22.63
N MET A 491 17.63 3.15 -21.91
CA MET A 491 18.63 2.12 -22.23
C MET A 491 18.46 1.50 -23.65
N VAL A 492 19.59 1.12 -24.25
CA VAL A 492 19.65 0.37 -25.52
C VAL A 492 19.10 -1.05 -25.30
N ARG A 493 18.32 -1.56 -26.26
CA ARG A 493 17.83 -2.96 -26.20
C ARG A 493 18.98 -3.94 -26.44
N GLU A 494 18.86 -5.16 -25.93
CA GLU A 494 19.93 -6.15 -26.06
C GLU A 494 20.22 -6.52 -27.52
N LYS A 495 19.20 -6.66 -28.38
CA LYS A 495 19.39 -7.04 -29.79
C LYS A 495 20.33 -6.08 -30.56
N PRO A 496 20.12 -4.74 -30.56
CA PRO A 496 21.06 -3.79 -31.15
C PRO A 496 22.49 -3.87 -30.60
N LEU A 497 22.67 -4.19 -29.31
CA LEU A 497 24.01 -4.37 -28.73
C LEU A 497 24.69 -5.63 -29.27
N HIS A 498 23.97 -6.74 -29.39
CA HIS A 498 24.52 -7.95 -30.02
C HIS A 498 24.86 -7.72 -31.50
N GLU A 499 24.04 -6.96 -32.23
CA GLU A 499 24.33 -6.59 -33.62
C GLU A 499 25.59 -5.72 -33.73
N LEU A 500 25.84 -4.84 -32.75
CA LEU A 500 27.08 -4.05 -32.66
C LEU A 500 28.30 -4.95 -32.42
N ILE A 501 28.20 -5.88 -31.47
CA ILE A 501 29.29 -6.84 -31.17
C ILE A 501 29.63 -7.67 -32.41
N GLN A 502 28.63 -8.24 -33.09
CA GLN A 502 28.84 -8.99 -34.33
C GLN A 502 29.48 -8.16 -35.45
N LYS A 503 29.17 -6.85 -35.52
CA LYS A 503 29.83 -5.95 -36.49
C LYS A 503 31.29 -5.73 -36.14
N LEU A 504 31.65 -5.61 -34.86
CA LEU A 504 33.03 -5.46 -34.41
C LEU A 504 33.85 -6.73 -34.67
N GLU A 505 33.30 -7.91 -34.39
CA GLU A 505 33.93 -9.20 -34.70
C GLU A 505 34.23 -9.34 -36.20
N ARG A 506 33.32 -8.89 -37.07
CA ARG A 506 33.53 -8.88 -38.53
C ARG A 506 34.59 -7.89 -38.98
N LEU A 507 34.74 -6.76 -38.28
CA LEU A 507 35.81 -5.79 -38.55
C LEU A 507 37.18 -6.37 -38.16
N GLU A 508 37.25 -7.18 -37.10
CA GLU A 508 38.49 -7.85 -36.65
C GLU A 508 38.89 -9.05 -37.51
N ALA A 509 37.92 -9.86 -37.95
CA ALA A 509 38.18 -11.06 -38.75
C ALA A 509 38.79 -10.79 -40.14
N GLY A 510 38.80 -9.54 -40.60
CA GLY A 510 39.27 -9.16 -41.94
C GLY A 510 38.43 -9.79 -43.07
N PRO A 511 38.77 -9.53 -44.34
CA PRO A 511 38.01 -10.06 -45.47
C PRO A 511 38.17 -11.58 -45.60
N VAL A 512 37.09 -12.33 -45.39
CA VAL A 512 37.02 -13.77 -45.68
C VAL A 512 36.47 -13.99 -47.09
N GLY A 513 37.33 -14.42 -48.02
CA GLY A 513 36.95 -14.93 -49.35
C GLY A 513 36.54 -13.87 -50.39
N LYS A 514 36.26 -14.34 -51.63
CA LYS A 514 36.02 -13.55 -52.86
C LYS A 514 34.79 -12.62 -52.79
N ALA A 515 34.84 -11.58 -51.97
CA ALA A 515 33.84 -10.51 -51.91
C ALA A 515 34.52 -9.14 -52.08
N LYS A 516 35.27 -8.98 -53.18
CA LYS A 516 35.98 -7.74 -53.54
C LYS A 516 35.06 -6.53 -53.82
N HIS A 517 33.74 -6.67 -53.80
CA HIS A 517 32.80 -5.59 -54.16
C HIS A 517 31.76 -5.21 -53.10
N LYS A 518 31.91 -5.63 -51.84
CA LYS A 518 30.89 -5.33 -50.80
C LYS A 518 31.37 -4.68 -49.51
N ASN A 519 32.60 -4.15 -49.45
CA ASN A 519 33.14 -3.64 -48.18
C ASN A 519 33.62 -2.18 -48.22
N LYS A 520 32.76 -1.26 -48.68
CA LYS A 520 32.96 0.19 -48.43
C LYS A 520 32.92 0.54 -46.94
N ASP A 521 32.23 -0.26 -46.14
CA ASP A 521 32.10 -0.08 -44.68
C ASP A 521 33.41 -0.29 -43.92
N ALA A 522 34.35 -1.09 -44.45
CA ALA A 522 35.64 -1.35 -43.83
C ALA A 522 36.68 -0.23 -44.03
N GLU A 523 36.51 0.63 -45.05
CA GLU A 523 37.46 1.72 -45.34
C GLU A 523 37.12 3.02 -44.58
N VAL A 524 35.86 3.27 -44.25
CA VAL A 524 35.39 4.55 -43.67
C VAL A 524 34.64 4.40 -42.33
N GLY A 525 34.15 3.18 -42.01
CA GLY A 525 33.23 2.93 -40.89
C GLY A 525 31.80 2.69 -41.37
N SER A 526 30.88 2.32 -40.47
CA SER A 526 29.49 1.97 -40.81
C SER A 526 28.46 2.59 -39.86
N TRP A 527 27.28 2.90 -40.38
CA TRP A 527 26.15 3.32 -39.55
C TRP A 527 25.56 2.13 -38.77
N VAL A 528 25.26 2.37 -37.50
CA VAL A 528 24.64 1.40 -36.58
C VAL A 528 23.40 2.04 -35.96
N THR A 529 22.32 1.27 -35.84
CA THR A 529 21.09 1.74 -35.21
C THR A 529 20.96 1.13 -33.83
N LEU A 530 21.40 1.83 -32.80
CA LEU A 530 21.24 1.38 -31.41
C LEU A 530 19.83 1.65 -30.88
N LYS A 531 19.23 2.77 -31.29
CA LYS A 531 17.90 3.18 -30.84
C LYS A 531 17.14 3.87 -31.97
N LYS A 532 15.81 3.72 -32.00
CA LYS A 532 14.97 4.43 -32.98
C LYS A 532 15.01 5.94 -32.70
N GLY A 533 15.78 6.69 -33.48
CA GLY A 533 15.88 8.16 -33.38
C GLY A 533 17.31 8.66 -33.22
N ASN A 534 18.17 7.86 -32.56
CA ASN A 534 19.58 8.16 -32.39
C ASN A 534 20.35 7.52 -33.55
N ARG A 535 21.02 8.34 -34.36
CA ARG A 535 22.00 7.82 -35.31
C ARG A 535 23.28 7.50 -34.56
N SER A 536 23.90 6.37 -34.90
CA SER A 536 25.21 5.99 -34.37
C SER A 536 26.12 5.58 -35.53
N PHE A 537 27.38 5.94 -35.44
CA PHE A 537 28.39 5.63 -36.45
C PHE A 537 29.55 4.91 -35.78
N LEU A 538 29.92 3.74 -36.31
CA LEU A 538 31.06 2.97 -35.85
C LEU A 538 32.24 3.22 -36.80
N THR A 539 33.32 3.81 -36.30
CA THR A 539 34.53 4.05 -37.08
C THR A 539 35.32 2.76 -37.27
N LYS A 540 36.27 2.76 -38.22
CA LYS A 540 37.21 1.65 -38.42
C LYS A 540 38.09 1.37 -37.18
N ASP A 541 38.38 2.42 -36.41
CA ASP A 541 39.19 2.35 -35.19
C ASP A 541 38.35 1.94 -33.97
N LYS A 542 37.19 1.30 -34.21
CA LYS A 542 36.26 0.79 -33.20
C LYS A 542 35.68 1.86 -32.26
N GLN A 543 35.73 3.13 -32.64
CA GLN A 543 35.03 4.18 -31.92
C GLN A 543 33.57 4.23 -32.36
N LEU A 544 32.66 4.06 -31.40
CA LEU A 544 31.24 4.24 -31.62
C LEU A 544 30.86 5.67 -31.25
N ILE A 545 30.40 6.44 -32.23
CA ILE A 545 29.88 7.79 -32.07
C ILE A 545 28.35 7.73 -32.02
N ILE A 546 27.75 8.19 -30.93
CA ILE A 546 26.31 8.25 -30.70
C ILE A 546 25.88 9.72 -30.73
N PHE A 547 25.08 10.10 -31.72
CA PHE A 547 24.62 11.47 -31.85
C PHE A 547 23.44 11.77 -30.92
N ARG A 548 23.40 12.98 -30.34
CA ARG A 548 22.29 13.44 -29.49
C ARG A 548 21.07 13.75 -30.36
N ASP A 549 19.88 13.40 -29.86
CA ASP A 549 18.63 13.45 -30.63
C ASP A 549 18.29 14.86 -31.15
N ARG A 550 18.67 15.91 -30.42
CA ARG A 550 18.43 17.31 -30.83
C ARG A 550 19.10 17.71 -32.14
N PHE A 551 20.16 17.02 -32.57
CA PHE A 551 20.84 17.29 -33.85
C PHE A 551 20.36 16.40 -34.99
N PHE A 552 19.55 15.38 -34.69
CA PHE A 552 18.89 14.51 -35.67
C PHE A 552 17.38 14.42 -35.41
N PRO A 553 16.66 15.56 -35.40
CA PRO A 553 15.22 15.56 -35.14
C PRO A 553 14.49 14.71 -36.20
N ARG A 554 13.48 13.95 -35.77
CA ARG A 554 12.65 13.13 -36.67
C ARG A 554 11.82 13.94 -37.67
N LYS A 555 11.65 15.24 -37.45
CA LYS A 555 10.98 16.15 -38.39
C LYS A 555 12.02 16.81 -39.27
N ALA A 556 11.76 16.81 -40.58
CA ALA A 556 12.59 17.47 -41.58
C ALA A 556 12.82 18.94 -41.20
N TYR A 557 14.03 19.44 -41.46
CA TYR A 557 14.32 20.86 -41.43
C TYR A 557 13.36 21.58 -42.40
N ALA A 558 12.68 22.60 -41.88
CA ALA A 558 11.80 23.58 -42.53
C ALA A 558 10.35 23.18 -42.89
N ALA A 559 9.39 23.71 -42.13
CA ALA A 559 8.48 24.66 -42.77
C ALA A 559 9.25 25.99 -42.87
N ALA A 560 9.34 26.57 -44.06
CA ALA A 560 10.04 27.81 -44.31
C ALA A 560 9.55 28.91 -43.36
N ILE A 561 10.44 29.42 -42.52
CA ILE A 561 10.22 30.69 -41.83
C ILE A 561 10.59 31.77 -42.84
N THR A 562 9.54 32.34 -43.45
CA THR A 562 9.49 33.63 -44.16
C THR A 562 10.33 33.75 -45.45
N PRO A 563 9.75 34.18 -46.58
CA PRO A 563 10.56 34.57 -47.73
C PRO A 563 11.43 35.78 -47.34
N ILE A 564 12.73 35.70 -47.65
CA ILE A 564 13.59 36.88 -47.72
C ILE A 564 12.99 37.73 -48.85
N VAL A 565 12.31 38.81 -48.48
CA VAL A 565 11.91 39.86 -49.41
C VAL A 565 13.17 40.64 -49.76
N ALA A 566 13.41 40.82 -51.06
CA ALA A 566 14.52 41.56 -51.63
C ALA A 566 14.47 43.05 -51.30
#